data_AF-Q02A29-F1
#
_entry.id   AF-Q02A29-F1
#
_cell.length_a   1.000
_cell.length_b   1.000
_cell.length_c   1.000
_cell.angle_alpha   90.00
_cell.angle_beta   90.00
_cell.angle_gamma   90.00
#
_symmetry.space_group_name_H-M   'P 1'
#
loop_
_entity.id
_entity.type
_entity.pdbx_description
1 polymer ?
#
loop_
_entity_poly.entity_id
_entity_poly.type
_entity_poly.pdbx_seq_one_letter_code
_entity_poly.pdbx_strand_id
1 'polypeptide(L)'
;MKIPILALSLFAVGAWAQPPAPSVTELKTYLSLTDAQVTSLQTIQQNLHTSTGTTTQQIQTKQQSLNTQLAAGGATAAALGQLLLDIQTLRNSIKQAETASQSQSLNVLTADQKTKLSVLTAASALRMQIDEATMLGLIVPPANSQGGAPGMRGPAGRGGPPSMGMMMRRSGGGIDQ
;
A
#
# COMPACT_ATOMS: atom_id res chain seq x y z
N MET A 1 16.49 39.71 -45.44
CA MET A 1 16.46 38.21 -45.47
C MET A 1 17.36 37.73 -44.34
N LYS A 2 16.99 36.90 -43.36
CA LYS A 2 15.82 36.09 -43.00
C LYS A 2 15.91 35.90 -41.47
N ILE A 3 14.78 35.98 -40.77
CA ILE A 3 14.64 35.63 -39.35
C ILE A 3 14.38 34.13 -39.25
N PRO A 4 15.05 33.36 -38.37
CA PRO A 4 14.49 32.11 -37.90
C PRO A 4 13.99 32.27 -36.46
N ILE A 5 12.67 32.16 -36.33
CA ILE A 5 11.94 31.90 -35.09
C ILE A 5 12.21 30.44 -34.73
N LEU A 6 12.80 30.18 -33.56
CA LEU A 6 12.80 28.86 -32.93
C LEU A 6 12.06 28.97 -31.60
N ALA A 7 10.73 28.83 -31.68
CA ALA A 7 9.90 28.58 -30.52
C ALA A 7 10.04 27.09 -30.16
N LEU A 8 10.95 26.79 -29.23
CA LEU A 8 11.09 25.47 -28.64
C LEU A 8 10.24 25.43 -27.37
N SER A 9 8.94 25.16 -27.51
CA SER A 9 8.05 24.87 -26.39
C SER A 9 8.33 23.45 -25.89
N LEU A 10 9.24 23.32 -24.92
CA LEU A 10 9.33 22.11 -24.11
C LEU A 10 8.15 22.08 -23.14
N PHE A 11 7.24 21.12 -23.37
CA PHE A 11 6.28 20.68 -22.38
C PHE A 11 7.04 20.17 -21.14
N ALA A 12 6.89 20.89 -20.03
CA ALA A 12 7.26 20.39 -18.72
C ALA A 12 6.30 19.24 -18.35
N VAL A 13 6.71 18.00 -18.64
CA VAL A 13 6.06 16.82 -18.06
C VAL A 13 6.32 16.89 -16.56
N GLY A 14 5.27 17.21 -15.79
CA GLY A 14 5.30 17.15 -14.34
C GLY A 14 5.71 15.75 -13.90
N ALA A 15 6.96 15.61 -13.47
CA ALA A 15 7.44 14.43 -12.77
C ALA A 15 6.70 14.39 -11.43
N TRP A 16 5.58 13.69 -11.40
CA TRP A 16 5.01 13.19 -10.15
C TRP A 16 6.10 12.33 -9.52
N ALA A 17 6.77 12.88 -8.51
CA ALA A 17 7.83 12.18 -7.78
C ALA A 17 7.24 10.88 -7.27
N GLN A 18 7.62 9.76 -7.88
CA GLN A 18 7.31 8.44 -7.35
C GLN A 18 7.91 8.41 -5.93
N PRO A 19 7.14 8.00 -4.91
CA PRO A 19 7.70 7.83 -3.57
C PRO A 19 8.92 6.91 -3.68
N PRO A 20 10.03 7.23 -3.00
CA PRO A 20 11.23 6.43 -3.08
C PRO A 20 10.89 4.99 -2.70
N ALA A 21 11.30 4.04 -3.54
CA ALA A 21 11.11 2.62 -3.25
C ALA A 21 11.66 2.32 -1.84
N PRO A 22 10.94 1.54 -1.01
CA PRO A 22 11.41 1.19 0.32
C PRO A 22 12.81 0.58 0.23
N SER A 23 13.77 1.15 0.96
CA SER A 23 15.15 0.67 0.92
C SER A 23 15.25 -0.67 1.65
N VAL A 24 15.84 -1.67 0.98
CA VAL A 24 16.10 -2.99 1.57
C VAL A 24 17.46 -3.05 2.27
N THR A 25 18.03 -1.89 2.62
CA THR A 25 19.40 -1.76 3.16
C THR A 25 19.57 -2.52 4.46
N GLU A 26 18.66 -2.37 5.42
CA GLU A 26 18.72 -3.06 6.71
C GLU A 26 18.60 -4.58 6.55
N LEU A 27 17.69 -5.03 5.66
CA LEU A 27 17.52 -6.45 5.38
C LEU A 27 18.76 -7.05 4.70
N LYS A 28 19.36 -6.32 3.75
CA LYS A 28 20.61 -6.69 3.09
C LYS A 28 21.72 -6.87 4.13
N THR A 29 21.86 -5.93 5.06
CA THR A 29 22.87 -6.02 6.13
C THR A 29 22.62 -7.20 7.05
N TYR A 30 21.40 -7.33 7.58
CA TYR A 30 21.03 -8.37 8.54
C TYR A 30 21.21 -9.79 7.98
N LEU A 31 20.61 -10.04 6.80
CA LEU A 31 20.73 -11.33 6.12
C LEU A 31 22.08 -11.47 5.40
N SER A 32 22.90 -10.42 5.33
CA SER A 32 24.16 -10.43 4.57
C SER A 32 23.91 -10.83 3.10
N LEU A 33 22.90 -10.22 2.47
CA LEU A 33 22.56 -10.48 1.07
C LEU A 33 23.61 -9.90 0.13
N THR A 34 23.96 -10.65 -0.91
CA THR A 34 24.76 -10.12 -2.02
C THR A 34 23.92 -9.22 -2.91
N ASP A 35 24.57 -8.34 -3.68
CA ASP A 35 23.87 -7.49 -4.66
C ASP A 35 23.11 -8.31 -5.70
N ALA A 36 23.67 -9.46 -6.09
CA ALA A 36 23.00 -10.41 -6.98
C ALA A 36 21.70 -10.94 -6.36
N GLN A 37 21.73 -11.34 -5.08
CA GLN A 37 20.53 -11.80 -4.37
C GLN A 37 19.48 -10.70 -4.23
N VAL A 38 19.88 -9.47 -3.90
CA VAL A 38 18.96 -8.32 -3.83
C VAL A 38 18.30 -8.09 -5.18
N THR A 39 19.07 -8.12 -6.26
CA THR A 39 18.55 -7.96 -7.63
C THR A 39 17.56 -9.07 -7.97
N SER A 40 17.89 -10.34 -7.69
CA SER A 40 16.99 -11.48 -7.92
C SER A 40 15.68 -11.35 -7.15
N LEU A 41 15.73 -10.95 -5.87
CA LEU A 41 14.53 -10.74 -5.05
C LEU A 41 13.65 -9.61 -5.62
N GLN A 42 14.25 -8.51 -6.05
CA GLN A 42 13.52 -7.40 -6.70
C GLN A 42 12.87 -7.84 -8.01
N THR A 43 13.57 -8.62 -8.85
CA THR A 43 13.00 -9.18 -10.08
C THR A 43 11.83 -10.11 -9.79
N ILE A 44 11.93 -10.98 -8.77
CA ILE A 44 10.84 -11.87 -8.36
C ILE A 44 9.60 -11.06 -7.95
N GLN A 45 9.78 -10.00 -7.16
CA GLN A 45 8.68 -9.11 -6.74
C GLN A 45 8.06 -8.36 -7.93
N GLN A 46 8.89 -7.83 -8.84
CA GLN A 46 8.40 -7.16 -10.03
C GLN A 46 7.60 -8.11 -10.92
N ASN A 47 8.05 -9.35 -11.07
CA ASN A 47 7.35 -10.37 -11.85
C ASN A 47 6.02 -10.76 -11.21
N LEU A 48 5.96 -10.92 -9.88
CA LEU A 48 4.71 -11.14 -9.16
C LEU A 48 3.73 -9.99 -9.40
N HIS A 49 4.18 -8.74 -9.28
CA HIS A 49 3.34 -7.57 -9.51
C HIS A 49 2.79 -7.53 -10.94
N THR A 50 3.66 -7.71 -11.94
CA THR A 50 3.26 -7.72 -13.36
C THR A 50 2.30 -8.87 -13.68
N SER A 51 2.58 -10.09 -13.19
CA SER A 51 1.76 -11.28 -13.48
C SER A 51 0.39 -11.24 -12.82
N THR A 52 0.26 -10.59 -11.66
CA THR A 52 -1.01 -10.48 -10.91
C THR A 52 -1.79 -9.19 -11.20
N GLY A 53 -1.17 -8.23 -11.88
CA GLY A 53 -1.78 -6.92 -12.19
C GLY A 53 -3.11 -7.05 -12.94
N THR A 54 -3.15 -7.83 -14.02
CA THR A 54 -4.38 -8.08 -14.79
C THR A 54 -5.45 -8.78 -13.95
N THR A 55 -5.08 -9.79 -13.17
CA THR A 55 -6.02 -10.51 -12.29
C THR A 55 -6.60 -9.59 -11.22
N THR A 56 -5.79 -8.69 -10.66
CA THR A 56 -6.24 -7.67 -9.71
C THR A 56 -7.27 -6.73 -10.34
N GLN A 57 -7.01 -6.24 -11.56
CA GLN A 57 -7.96 -5.40 -12.30
C GLN A 57 -9.27 -6.14 -12.58
N GLN A 58 -9.20 -7.42 -12.96
CA GLN A 58 -10.39 -8.23 -13.20
C GLN A 58 -11.24 -8.41 -11.92
N ILE A 59 -10.61 -8.61 -10.76
CA ILE A 59 -11.30 -8.65 -9.47
C ILE A 59 -12.02 -7.33 -9.20
N GLN A 60 -11.35 -6.19 -9.41
CA GLN A 60 -11.96 -4.86 -9.21
C GLN A 60 -13.20 -4.66 -10.10
N THR A 61 -13.08 -4.96 -11.39
CA THR A 61 -14.19 -4.86 -12.35
C THR A 61 -15.37 -5.76 -11.95
N LYS A 62 -15.12 -7.00 -11.56
CA LYS A 62 -16.19 -7.93 -11.13
C LYS A 62 -16.81 -7.51 -9.80
N GLN A 63 -16.03 -6.98 -8.86
CA GLN A 63 -16.55 -6.45 -7.60
C GLN A 63 -17.45 -5.23 -7.84
N GLN A 64 -17.08 -4.35 -8.77
CA GLN A 64 -17.92 -3.22 -9.17
C GLN A 64 -19.23 -3.70 -9.81
N SER A 65 -19.16 -4.70 -10.71
CA SER A 65 -20.36 -5.30 -11.32
C SER A 65 -21.29 -5.90 -10.28
N LEU A 66 -20.74 -6.64 -9.30
CA LEU A 66 -21.49 -7.22 -8.19
C LEU A 66 -22.22 -6.13 -7.40
N ASN A 67 -21.51 -5.07 -7.01
CA ASN A 67 -22.09 -3.97 -6.24
C ASN A 67 -23.20 -3.25 -7.02
N THR A 68 -22.99 -3.00 -8.32
CA THR A 68 -24.01 -2.38 -9.20
C THR A 68 -25.25 -3.25 -9.31
N GLN A 69 -25.10 -4.56 -9.49
CA GLN A 69 -26.23 -5.49 -9.61
C GLN A 69 -27.03 -5.62 -8.32
N LEU A 70 -26.34 -5.64 -7.17
CA LEU A 70 -26.99 -5.60 -5.85
C LEU A 70 -27.77 -4.31 -5.63
N ALA A 71 -27.18 -3.16 -5.98
CA ALA A 71 -27.82 -1.85 -5.83
C ALA A 71 -29.05 -1.68 -6.75
N ALA A 72 -29.02 -2.28 -7.95
CA ALA A 72 -30.15 -2.25 -8.89
C ALA A 72 -31.34 -3.11 -8.44
N GLY A 73 -31.14 -4.07 -7.52
CA GLY A 73 -32.21 -4.88 -6.92
C GLY A 73 -32.88 -5.91 -7.85
N GLY A 74 -32.47 -5.99 -9.12
CA GLY A 74 -33.09 -6.86 -10.14
C GLY A 74 -32.26 -8.10 -10.53
N ALA A 75 -31.07 -8.30 -9.96
CA ALA A 75 -30.20 -9.42 -10.32
C ALA A 75 -30.65 -10.73 -9.67
N THR A 76 -30.55 -11.84 -10.41
CA THR A 76 -30.86 -13.17 -9.88
C THR A 76 -29.75 -13.66 -8.96
N ALA A 77 -30.10 -14.51 -7.99
CA ALA A 77 -29.12 -15.15 -7.12
C ALA A 77 -28.05 -15.94 -7.91
N ALA A 78 -28.44 -16.56 -9.03
CA ALA A 78 -27.51 -17.27 -9.90
C ALA A 78 -26.46 -16.33 -10.54
N ALA A 79 -26.88 -15.15 -11.03
CA ALA A 79 -25.96 -14.17 -11.62
C ALA A 79 -24.97 -13.62 -10.59
N LEU A 80 -25.45 -13.30 -9.38
CA LEU A 80 -24.60 -12.83 -8.28
C LEU A 80 -23.65 -13.93 -7.79
N GLY A 81 -24.13 -15.17 -7.70
CA GLY A 81 -23.34 -16.34 -7.33
C GLY A 81 -22.18 -16.59 -8.30
N GLN A 82 -22.42 -16.47 -9.61
CA GLN A 82 -21.37 -16.63 -10.61
C GLN A 82 -20.27 -15.56 -10.46
N LEU A 83 -20.64 -14.29 -10.23
CA LEU A 83 -19.66 -13.23 -9.98
C LEU A 83 -18.78 -13.51 -8.77
N LEU A 84 -19.37 -14.01 -7.68
CA LEU A 84 -18.63 -14.38 -6.47
C LEU A 84 -17.65 -15.53 -6.72
N LEU A 85 -18.07 -16.57 -7.44
CA LEU A 85 -17.21 -17.70 -7.80
C LEU A 85 -16.05 -17.26 -8.70
N ASP A 86 -16.30 -16.38 -9.66
CA ASP A 86 -15.27 -15.84 -10.53
C ASP A 86 -14.25 -15.02 -9.73
N ILE A 87 -14.71 -14.14 -8.82
CA ILE A 87 -13.83 -13.36 -7.94
C ILE A 87 -12.98 -14.29 -7.08
N GLN A 88 -13.57 -15.33 -6.50
CA GLN A 88 -12.85 -16.29 -5.68
C GLN A 88 -11.79 -17.04 -6.48
N THR A 89 -12.10 -17.43 -7.71
CA THR A 89 -11.15 -18.09 -8.62
C THR A 89 -9.96 -17.18 -8.93
N LEU A 90 -10.20 -15.90 -9.22
CA LEU A 90 -9.15 -14.91 -9.46
C LEU A 90 -8.28 -14.68 -8.21
N ARG A 91 -8.89 -14.58 -7.02
CA ARG A 91 -8.16 -14.47 -5.74
C ARG A 91 -7.27 -15.69 -5.49
N ASN A 92 -7.78 -16.88 -5.77
CA ASN A 92 -7.00 -18.11 -5.64
C ASN A 92 -5.80 -18.12 -6.59
N SER A 93 -5.96 -17.62 -7.82
CA SER A 93 -4.86 -17.48 -8.78
C SER A 93 -3.75 -16.55 -8.26
N ILE A 94 -4.11 -15.39 -7.69
CA ILE A 94 -3.14 -14.48 -7.05
C ILE A 94 -2.40 -15.19 -5.90
N LYS A 95 -3.13 -15.87 -5.01
CA LYS A 95 -2.52 -16.60 -3.88
C LYS A 95 -1.53 -17.68 -4.33
N GLN A 96 -1.83 -18.37 -5.43
CA GLN A 96 -0.91 -19.35 -6.02
C GLN A 96 0.36 -18.68 -6.55
N ALA A 97 0.22 -17.54 -7.25
CA ALA A 97 1.36 -16.76 -7.73
C ALA A 97 2.23 -16.23 -6.57
N GLU A 98 1.61 -15.73 -5.49
CA GLU A 98 2.31 -15.30 -4.28
C GLU A 98 3.09 -16.45 -3.62
N THR A 99 2.47 -17.62 -3.50
CA THR A 99 3.12 -18.81 -2.92
C THR A 99 4.32 -19.26 -3.76
N ALA A 100 4.17 -19.24 -5.09
CA ALA A 100 5.26 -19.56 -6.01
C ALA A 100 6.41 -18.54 -5.90
N SER A 101 6.08 -17.24 -5.86
CA SER A 101 7.05 -16.14 -5.69
C SER A 101 7.79 -16.23 -4.34
N GLN A 102 7.09 -16.59 -3.26
CA GLN A 102 7.71 -16.84 -1.97
C GLN A 102 8.72 -17.99 -2.03
N SER A 103 8.33 -19.11 -2.64
CA SER A 103 9.23 -20.26 -2.84
C SER A 103 10.48 -19.89 -3.65
N GLN A 104 10.30 -19.16 -4.76
CA GLN A 104 11.40 -18.64 -5.57
C GLN A 104 12.32 -17.73 -4.75
N SER A 105 11.76 -16.82 -3.95
CA SER A 105 12.51 -15.90 -3.10
C SER A 105 13.35 -16.64 -2.06
N LEU A 106 12.78 -17.67 -1.44
CA LEU A 106 13.51 -18.51 -0.50
C LEU A 106 14.64 -19.28 -1.18
N ASN A 107 14.49 -19.70 -2.43
CA ASN A 107 15.53 -20.41 -3.16
C ASN A 107 16.74 -19.54 -3.53
N VAL A 108 16.60 -18.21 -3.52
CA VAL A 108 17.72 -17.27 -3.68
C VAL A 108 18.63 -17.24 -2.44
N LEU A 109 18.09 -17.61 -1.27
CA LEU A 109 18.79 -17.53 0.01
C LEU A 109 19.60 -18.79 0.31
N THR A 110 20.76 -18.61 0.95
CA THR A 110 21.56 -19.72 1.51
C THR A 110 20.90 -20.30 2.77
N ALA A 111 21.40 -21.45 3.24
CA ALA A 111 20.92 -22.07 4.48
C ALA A 111 21.09 -21.14 5.70
N ASP A 112 22.24 -20.47 5.82
CA ASP A 112 22.51 -19.53 6.91
C ASP A 112 21.56 -18.32 6.85
N GLN A 113 21.28 -17.82 5.64
CA GLN A 113 20.35 -16.70 5.44
C GLN A 113 18.91 -17.09 5.78
N LYS A 114 18.47 -18.31 5.43
CA LYS A 114 17.17 -18.86 5.84
C LYS A 114 17.07 -19.00 7.36
N THR A 115 18.16 -19.40 8.01
CA THR A 115 18.23 -19.49 9.47
C THR A 115 18.03 -18.12 10.11
N LYS A 116 18.71 -17.07 9.62
CA LYS A 116 18.47 -15.69 10.07
C LYS A 116 17.05 -15.21 9.78
N LEU A 117 16.50 -15.55 8.62
CA LEU A 117 15.12 -15.21 8.25
C LEU A 117 14.10 -15.83 9.23
N SER A 118 14.36 -17.05 9.72
CA SER A 118 13.47 -17.71 10.70
C SER A 118 13.35 -16.92 12.01
N VAL A 119 14.40 -16.21 12.42
CA VAL A 119 14.37 -15.31 13.59
C VAL A 119 13.43 -14.14 13.35
N LEU A 120 13.46 -13.55 12.14
CA LEU A 120 12.52 -12.49 11.77
C LEU A 120 11.08 -13.02 11.75
N THR A 121 10.86 -14.23 11.24
CA THR A 121 9.55 -14.88 11.27
C THR A 121 9.05 -15.09 12.70
N ALA A 122 9.89 -15.63 13.58
CA ALA A 122 9.54 -15.82 15.00
C ALA A 122 9.24 -14.49 15.71
N ALA A 123 10.05 -13.45 15.47
CA ALA A 123 9.82 -12.12 16.00
C ALA A 123 8.50 -11.51 15.48
N SER A 124 8.18 -11.72 14.20
CA SER A 124 6.93 -11.22 13.61
C SER A 124 5.68 -11.81 14.26
N ALA A 125 5.75 -13.06 14.74
CA ALA A 125 4.66 -13.73 15.44
C ALA A 125 4.40 -13.14 16.84
N LEU A 126 5.40 -12.45 17.41
CA LEU A 126 5.33 -11.82 18.74
C LEU A 126 4.90 -10.34 18.68
N ARG A 127 4.44 -9.86 17.52
CA ARG A 127 4.18 -8.43 17.31
C ARG A 127 3.20 -7.85 18.33
N MET A 128 2.11 -8.55 18.62
CA MET A 128 1.12 -8.11 19.61
C MET A 128 1.72 -8.02 21.02
N GLN A 129 2.52 -9.00 21.41
CA GLN A 129 3.18 -9.03 22.73
C GLN A 129 4.26 -7.96 22.84
N ILE A 130 4.98 -7.68 21.75
CA ILE A 130 5.95 -6.57 21.67
C ILE A 130 5.23 -5.23 21.85
N ASP A 131 4.06 -5.06 21.23
CA ASP A 131 3.24 -3.85 21.35
C ASP A 131 2.72 -3.67 22.79
N GLU A 132 2.21 -4.73 23.42
CA GLU A 132 1.80 -4.71 24.83
C GLU A 132 2.95 -4.40 25.80
N ALA A 133 4.10 -5.06 25.62
CA ALA A 133 5.29 -4.81 26.43
C ALA A 133 5.82 -3.38 26.25
N THR A 134 5.72 -2.83 25.04
CA THR A 134 6.07 -1.42 24.75
C THR A 134 5.12 -0.45 25.45
N MET A 135 3.81 -0.70 25.39
CA MET A 135 2.80 0.11 26.08
C MET A 135 3.04 0.14 27.60
N LEU A 136 3.45 -0.98 28.19
CA LEU A 136 3.79 -1.09 29.61
C LEU A 136 5.18 -0.56 29.95
N GLY A 137 5.94 -0.05 28.97
CA GLY A 137 7.29 0.47 29.16
C GLY A 137 8.35 -0.59 29.49
N LEU A 138 8.05 -1.87 29.27
CA LEU A 138 8.99 -2.98 29.50
C LEU A 138 10.04 -3.08 28.39
N ILE A 139 9.71 -2.58 27.19
CA ILE A 139 10.59 -2.54 26.03
C ILE A 139 10.52 -1.13 25.43
N VAL A 140 11.69 -0.58 25.06
CA VAL A 140 11.77 0.70 24.35
C VAL A 140 11.75 0.41 22.84
N PRO A 141 10.78 0.95 22.09
CA PRO A 141 10.75 0.76 20.65
C PRO A 141 11.97 1.46 20.03
N PRO A 142 12.60 0.86 19.00
CA PRO A 142 13.79 1.43 18.40
C PRO A 142 13.46 2.80 17.77
N ALA A 143 14.36 3.78 17.92
CA ALA A 143 14.14 5.19 17.58
C ALA A 143 13.74 5.45 16.10
N ASN A 144 13.92 4.45 15.24
CA ASN A 144 13.59 4.45 13.81
C ASN A 144 12.34 3.63 13.45
N SER A 145 11.47 3.29 14.41
CA SER A 145 10.13 2.73 14.15
C SER A 145 9.22 3.79 13.52
N GLN A 146 9.55 4.21 12.31
CA GLN A 146 8.78 5.14 11.48
C GLN A 146 7.67 4.34 10.78
N GLY A 147 6.78 3.79 11.60
CA GLY A 147 5.76 2.85 11.18
C GLY A 147 4.71 2.68 12.27
N GLY A 148 4.03 3.77 12.58
CA GLY A 148 2.73 3.78 13.27
C GLY A 148 2.68 3.11 14.63
N ALA A 149 2.99 3.86 15.69
CA ALA A 149 2.27 3.68 16.95
C ALA A 149 0.92 4.43 16.82
N PRO A 150 -0.24 3.74 16.86
CA PRO A 150 -1.52 4.42 17.01
C PRO A 150 -1.65 4.86 18.48
N GLY A 151 -1.56 6.16 18.76
CA GLY A 151 -2.19 6.70 19.98
C GLY A 151 -1.39 7.68 20.84
N MET A 152 -0.09 7.89 20.63
CA MET A 152 0.70 8.79 21.51
C MET A 152 1.08 10.11 20.84
N ARG A 153 0.11 10.83 20.29
CA ARG A 153 0.22 12.29 20.12
C ARG A 153 -0.49 12.93 21.31
N GLY A 154 0.22 12.99 22.45
CA GLY A 154 -0.24 13.68 23.64
C GLY A 154 -0.55 15.16 23.37
N PRO A 155 -1.43 15.79 24.15
CA PRO A 155 -1.89 17.15 23.88
C PRO A 155 -0.84 18.15 24.37
N ALA A 156 0.03 18.59 23.47
CA ALA A 156 0.93 19.72 23.71
C ALA A 156 1.01 20.60 22.46
N GLY A 157 0.10 21.56 22.39
CA GLY A 157 0.03 22.59 21.36
C GLY A 157 -0.95 23.70 21.75
N ARG A 158 -0.86 24.15 23.01
CA ARG A 158 -1.55 25.33 23.54
C ARG A 158 -1.05 26.58 22.79
N GLY A 159 -1.96 27.34 22.20
CA GLY A 159 -1.71 28.77 21.90
C GLY A 159 -2.10 29.26 20.51
N GLY A 160 -3.35 29.06 20.07
CA GLY A 160 -3.97 29.91 19.05
C GLY A 160 -5.16 30.63 19.70
N PRO A 161 -5.27 31.97 19.64
CA PRO A 161 -6.38 32.68 20.26
C PRO A 161 -7.73 32.30 19.63
N PRO A 162 -8.83 32.33 20.40
CA PRO A 162 -10.14 31.96 19.90
C PRO A 162 -10.69 33.07 18.98
N SER A 163 -10.87 32.76 17.70
CA SER A 163 -11.69 33.56 16.80
C SER A 163 -13.16 33.34 17.14
N MET A 164 -13.64 34.07 18.16
CA MET A 164 -15.05 34.21 18.50
C MET A 164 -15.65 35.39 17.70
N GLY A 165 -16.75 35.14 16.99
CA GLY A 165 -17.55 36.16 16.26
C GLY A 165 -17.35 36.07 14.74
N MET A 166 -18.35 35.96 13.87
CA MET A 166 -19.80 36.22 13.92
C MET A 166 -20.49 35.19 13.00
N MET A 167 -21.43 34.38 13.50
CA MET A 167 -22.88 34.63 13.42
C MET A 167 -23.41 35.14 12.07
N MET A 168 -24.19 34.27 11.43
CA MET A 168 -25.43 34.55 10.70
C MET A 168 -25.45 35.72 9.72
N ARG A 169 -25.56 35.38 8.43
CA ARG A 169 -26.54 36.04 7.57
C ARG A 169 -27.13 35.07 6.54
N ARG A 170 -28.11 34.28 7.01
CA ARG A 170 -29.14 33.68 6.16
C ARG A 170 -30.33 34.64 6.14
N SER A 171 -30.56 35.28 5.01
CA SER A 171 -31.80 35.96 4.59
C SER A 171 -31.67 36.04 3.07
N GLY A 172 -32.50 35.43 2.22
CA GLY A 172 -33.93 35.24 2.30
C GLY A 172 -34.62 36.24 1.37
N GLY A 173 -35.03 35.77 0.17
CA GLY A 173 -36.21 36.25 -0.58
C GLY A 173 -36.10 37.48 -1.49
N GLY A 174 -36.70 37.35 -2.69
CA GLY A 174 -36.99 38.37 -3.71
C GLY A 174 -36.31 38.00 -5.05
N ILE A 175 -36.93 37.32 -6.03
CA ILE A 175 -38.10 37.68 -6.84
C ILE A 175 -38.13 39.19 -7.14
N ASP A 176 -37.70 39.58 -8.34
CA ASP A 176 -38.53 40.34 -9.28
C ASP A 176 -37.77 40.66 -10.59
N GLN A 177 -38.49 40.38 -11.69
CA GLN A 177 -38.40 40.87 -13.08
C GLN A 177 -37.25 40.44 -14.00
#